data_AF-A0A1I4B0T6-F1
#
_entry.id   AF-A0A1I4B0T6-F1
#
_cell.length_a   1.000
_cell.length_b   1.000
_cell.length_c   1.000
_cell.angle_alpha   90.00
_cell.angle_beta   90.00
_cell.angle_gamma   90.00
#
_symmetry.space_group_name_H-M   'P 1'
#
loop_
_entity.id
_entity.type
_entity.pdbx_description
1 polymer ?
#
loop_
_entity_poly.entity_id
_entity_poly.type
_entity_poly.pdbx_seq_one_letter_code
_entity_poly.pdbx_strand_id
1 'polypeptide(L)'
;ILVSSPPGLAPSEIMRRIKGRTASRLFEEFPHLKKRYWGQHFWARGYFCATVGQMTEEMIKQYLEHHFEPNPNDNFKMEPD
;
A
#
# COMPACT_ATOMS: atom_id res chain seq x y z
N ILE A 1 0.18 -8.10 -6.58
CA ILE A 1 1.38 -7.22 -6.60
C ILE A 1 1.76 -6.92 -5.16
N LEU A 2 3.06 -6.88 -4.84
CA LEU A 2 3.56 -6.37 -3.58
C LEU A 2 4.14 -4.98 -3.84
N VAL A 3 3.74 -3.99 -3.04
CA VAL A 3 4.11 -2.59 -3.27
C VAL A 3 4.57 -1.99 -1.95
N SER A 4 5.76 -1.38 -1.96
CA SER A 4 6.19 -0.45 -0.90
C SER A 4 5.66 0.94 -1.25
N SER A 5 5.02 1.60 -0.30
CA SER A 5 4.39 2.90 -0.53
C SER A 5 4.50 3.80 0.70
N PRO A 6 4.61 5.13 0.54
CA PRO A 6 4.52 6.06 1.65
C PRO A 6 3.17 5.93 2.37
N PRO A 7 3.13 6.09 3.70
CA PRO A 7 1.91 5.90 4.49
C PRO A 7 0.80 6.91 4.14
N GLY A 8 1.16 8.08 3.60
CA GLY A 8 0.20 9.09 3.16
C GLY A 8 -0.50 8.77 1.83
N LEU A 9 -0.10 7.71 1.13
CA LEU A 9 -0.70 7.33 -0.15
C LEU A 9 -1.76 6.24 0.05
N ALA A 10 -3.03 6.59 -0.18
CA ALA A 10 -4.12 5.64 -0.03
C ALA A 10 -3.99 4.45 -1.00
N PRO A 11 -4.32 3.20 -0.58
CA PRO A 11 -4.30 2.03 -1.46
C PRO A 11 -5.18 2.18 -2.71
N SER A 12 -6.30 2.90 -2.60
CA SER A 12 -7.19 3.22 -3.72
C SER A 12 -6.51 4.07 -4.78
N GLU A 13 -5.69 5.02 -4.37
CA GLU A 13 -4.94 5.90 -5.25
C GLU A 13 -3.84 5.13 -5.99
N ILE A 14 -3.14 4.24 -5.29
CA ILE A 14 -2.16 3.33 -5.89
C ILE A 14 -2.84 2.49 -6.98
N MET A 15 -3.96 1.83 -6.64
CA MET A 15 -4.67 0.96 -7.59
C MET A 15 -5.31 1.73 -8.74
N ARG A 16 -5.77 2.97 -8.52
CA ARG A 16 -6.23 3.86 -9.59
C ARG A 16 -5.13 4.10 -10.62
N ARG A 17 -3.91 4.43 -10.16
CA ARG A 17 -2.76 4.67 -11.03
C ARG A 17 -2.35 3.42 -11.79
N ILE A 18 -2.25 2.29 -11.09
CA ILE A 18 -1.83 1.02 -11.69
C ILE A 18 -2.83 0.58 -12.76
N LYS A 19 -4.12 0.46 -12.41
CA LYS A 19 -5.15 0.00 -13.35
C LYS A 19 -5.32 0.97 -14.51
N GLY A 20 -5.32 2.28 -14.25
CA GLY A 20 -5.49 3.29 -15.29
C GLY A 20 -4.32 3.33 -16.28
N ARG A 21 -3.07 3.43 -15.79
CA ARG A 21 -1.90 3.54 -16.66
C ARG A 21 -1.64 2.27 -17.45
N THR A 22 -1.79 1.10 -16.83
CA THR A 22 -1.61 -0.18 -17.54
C THR A 22 -2.69 -0.39 -18.60
N ALA A 23 -3.96 -0.08 -18.31
CA ALA A 23 -5.02 -0.17 -19.31
C ALA A 23 -4.76 0.75 -20.51
N SER A 24 -4.36 2.01 -20.28
CA SER A 24 -4.02 2.95 -21.37
C SER A 24 -2.92 2.40 -22.25
N ARG A 25 -1.80 1.97 -21.65
CA ARG A 25 -0.66 1.40 -22.38
C ARG A 25 -1.05 0.16 -23.18
N LEU A 26 -1.84 -0.73 -22.61
CA LEU A 26 -2.30 -1.93 -23.31
C LEU A 26 -3.19 -1.60 -24.51
N PHE A 27 -4.06 -0.59 -24.41
CA PHE A 27 -4.88 -0.17 -25.55
C PHE A 27 -4.09 0.59 -26.63
N GLU A 28 -3.00 1.27 -26.25
CA GLU A 28 -2.07 1.92 -27.18
C GLU A 28 -1.22 0.89 -27.93
N GLU A 29 -0.63 -0.06 -27.21
CA GLU A 29 0.26 -1.09 -27.75
C GLU A 29 -0.50 -2.17 -28.54
N PHE A 30 -1.73 -2.48 -28.12
CA PHE A 30 -2.56 -3.52 -28.73
C PHE A 30 -3.93 -2.99 -29.16
N PRO A 31 -4.03 -2.26 -30.29
CA PRO A 31 -5.28 -1.65 -30.75
C PRO A 31 -6.44 -2.64 -30.95
N HIS A 32 -6.15 -3.92 -31.22
CA HIS A 32 -7.16 -4.96 -31.36
C HIS A 32 -7.94 -5.21 -30.05
N LEU A 33 -7.35 -4.91 -28.88
CA LEU A 33 -8.03 -5.01 -27.59
C LEU A 33 -9.24 -4.07 -27.47
N LYS A 34 -9.25 -2.94 -28.19
CA LYS A 34 -10.40 -2.01 -28.21
C LYS A 34 -11.64 -2.65 -28.82
N LYS A 35 -11.47 -3.61 -29.75
CA LYS A 35 -12.57 -4.39 -30.34
C LYS A 35 -13.11 -5.44 -29.36
N ARG A 36 -12.23 -6.03 -28.54
CA ARG A 36 -12.59 -7.05 -27.55
C ARG A 36 -13.25 -6.44 -26.32
N TYR A 37 -12.73 -5.33 -25.82
CA TYR A 37 -13.21 -4.62 -24.63
C TYR A 37 -13.96 -3.36 -25.04
N TRP A 38 -15.19 -3.54 -25.53
CA TRP A 38 -16.06 -2.43 -25.88
C TRP A 38 -16.30 -1.54 -24.64
N GLY A 39 -16.06 -0.23 -24.75
CA GLY A 39 -16.10 0.70 -23.62
C GLY A 39 -14.78 0.89 -22.87
N GLN A 40 -13.68 0.27 -23.35
CA GLN A 40 -12.32 0.45 -22.81
C GLN A 40 -12.18 0.09 -21.31
N HIS A 41 -13.02 -0.81 -20.82
CA HIS A 41 -12.89 -1.38 -19.49
C HIS A 41 -11.98 -2.61 -19.54
N PHE A 42 -10.69 -2.40 -19.25
CA PHE A 42 -9.71 -3.48 -19.27
C PHE A 42 -9.68 -4.28 -17.95
N TRP A 43 -9.78 -3.58 -16.82
CA TRP A 43 -9.75 -4.19 -15.49
C TRP A 43 -11.15 -4.21 -14.85
N ALA A 44 -11.40 -5.19 -13.98
CA ALA A 44 -12.59 -5.22 -13.14
C ALA A 44 -12.71 -3.93 -12.28
N ARG A 45 -13.92 -3.54 -11.88
CA ARG A 45 -14.14 -2.33 -11.07
C ARG A 45 -13.41 -2.38 -9.72
N GLY A 46 -13.52 -3.50 -9.01
CA GLY A 46 -12.94 -3.70 -7.68
C GLY A 46 -11.43 -3.96 -7.68
N TYR A 47 -10.88 -3.99 -6.48
CA TYR A 47 -9.54 -4.50 -6.16
C TYR A 47 -9.54 -4.99 -4.71
N PHE A 48 -8.58 -5.85 -4.36
CA PHE A 48 -8.32 -6.28 -2.99
C PHE A 48 -6.92 -5.81 -2.58
N CYS A 49 -6.77 -5.40 -1.32
CA CYS A 49 -5.47 -5.09 -0.73
C CYS A 49 -5.43 -5.55 0.72
N ALA A 50 -4.27 -6.03 1.14
CA ALA A 50 -3.95 -6.36 2.51
C ALA A 50 -2.55 -5.85 2.83
N THR A 51 -2.33 -5.45 4.08
CA THR A 51 -1.00 -5.09 4.58
C THR A 51 -0.18 -6.35 4.75
N VAL A 52 1.12 -6.25 4.46
CA VAL A 52 2.09 -7.29 4.79
C VAL A 52 3.25 -6.64 5.53
N GLY A 53 3.71 -7.28 6.59
CA GLY A 53 4.82 -6.82 7.40
C GLY A 53 5.05 -7.76 8.57
N GLN A 54 6.32 -8.00 8.90
CA GLN A 54 6.71 -8.56 10.19
C GLN A 54 7.08 -7.38 11.08
N MET A 55 6.38 -7.22 12.19
CA MET A 55 6.74 -6.26 13.23
C MET A 55 7.37 -7.07 14.36
N THR A 56 8.66 -6.85 14.63
CA THR A 56 9.33 -7.49 15.77
C THR A 56 9.37 -6.54 16.96
N GLU A 57 9.47 -7.10 18.17
CA GLU A 57 9.55 -6.29 19.39
C GLU A 57 10.82 -5.41 19.38
N GLU A 58 11.92 -5.92 18.81
CA GLU A 58 13.18 -5.19 18.66
C GLU A 58 13.01 -3.96 17.77
N MET A 59 12.26 -4.08 16.67
CA MET A 59 11.98 -2.96 15.78
C MET A 59 11.16 -1.87 16.49
N ILE A 60 10.21 -2.27 17.35
CA ILE A 60 9.41 -1.34 18.15
C ILE A 60 10.29 -0.65 19.19
N LYS A 61 11.09 -1.41 19.95
CA LYS A 61 12.01 -0.86 20.97
C LYS A 61 12.98 0.15 20.36
N GLN A 62 13.64 -0.22 19.26
CA GLN A 62 14.55 0.69 18.54
C GLN A 62 13.82 1.95 18.06
N TYR A 63 12.60 1.83 17.53
CA TYR A 63 11.83 2.99 17.12
C TYR A 63 11.53 3.92 18.31
N LEU A 64 11.13 3.38 19.46
CA LEU A 64 10.82 4.17 20.65
C LEU A 64 12.06 4.88 21.23
N GLU A 65 13.18 4.16 21.36
CA GLU A 65 14.44 4.70 21.90
C GLU A 65 14.98 5.87 21.07
N HIS A 66 14.82 5.83 19.74
CA HIS A 66 15.33 6.89 18.86
C HIS A 66 14.35 8.07 18.70
N HIS A 67 13.06 7.89 19.00
CA HIS A 67 12.03 8.90 18.75
C HIS A 67 11.47 9.56 20.02
N PHE A 68 11.74 9.01 21.20
CA PHE A 68 11.33 9.60 22.48
C PHE A 68 12.54 9.78 23.38
N GLU A 69 12.74 11.01 23.90
CA GLU A 69 13.53 11.16 25.12
C GLU A 69 12.69 10.62 26.28
N PRO A 70 13.23 9.72 27.13
CA PRO A 70 12.48 9.15 28.23
C PRO A 70 12.02 10.26 29.18
N ASN A 71 10.70 10.51 29.21
CA ASN A 71 10.09 11.43 30.15
C ASN A 71 9.97 10.73 31.51
N PRO A 72 10.63 11.23 32.58
CA PRO A 72 10.60 10.58 33.89
C PRO A 72 9.21 10.52 34.54
N ASN A 73 8.21 11.21 33.99
CA ASN A 73 6.82 11.18 34.45
C ASN A 73 5.91 10.25 33.63
N ASP A 74 6.44 9.53 32.64
CA ASP A 74 5.64 8.60 31.85
C ASP A 74 5.44 7.27 32.60
N ASN A 75 4.19 6.92 32.85
CA ASN A 75 3.78 5.71 33.57
C ASN A 75 3.37 4.57 32.62
N PHE A 76 3.65 4.68 31.32
CA PHE A 76 3.38 3.61 30.37
C PHE A 76 4.26 2.38 30.65
N LYS A 77 3.67 1.36 31.28
CA LYS A 77 4.29 0.06 31.50
C LYS A 77 3.72 -0.93 30.50
N MET A 78 4.59 -1.63 29.75
CA MET A 78 4.17 -2.82 29.02
C MET A 78 3.92 -3.93 30.04
N GLU A 79 2.73 -4.53 29.99
CA GLU A 79 2.41 -5.72 30.80
C GLU A 79 3.43 -6.83 30.46
N PRO A 80 3.99 -7.52 31.46
CA PRO A 80 4.83 -8.69 31.21
C PRO A 80 3.97 -9.87 30.73
N ASP A 81 4.52 -10.66 29.81
CA ASP A 81 3.92 -11.90 29.26
C ASP A 81 3.61 -12.96 30.34
#